data_AF-X0XIC8-F1
#
_entry.id   AF-X0XIC8-F1
#
_cell.length_a   1.000
_cell.length_b   1.000
_cell.length_c   1.000
_cell.angle_alpha   90.00
_cell.angle_beta   90.00
_cell.angle_gamma   90.00
#
_symmetry.space_group_name_H-M   'P 1'
#
loop_
_entity.id
_entity.type
_entity.pdbx_description
1 polymer ?
#
loop_
_entity_poly.entity_id
_entity_poly.type
_entity_poly.pdbx_seq_one_letter_code
_entity_poly.pdbx_strand_id
1 'polypeptide(L)'
;VNGWQPYLPFTQYCPWRPETLLIEPRTGFNRAIGPFGHPIMFGACFAMFLPLVYSLRHEKNWRNLAYILSGAAIIGALSSMSGGPFSMMMVAVFCLALEKCKHWVKPLLIFFVISCIGTEIISNRPFYHVVLSRLNPIGGAWWHRARLIDLAIENIDEWWLAGYGGQDPGWGQFLGSSHTDVTNQFVLHGVQYGMLGVVALCVVLASVFSNLNRLHNVAQHPQT
;
A
#
# COMPACT_ATOMS: atom_id res chain seq x y z
N VAL A 1 -23.07 9.30 -19.46
CA VAL A 1 -22.15 9.76 -18.39
C VAL A 1 -21.29 10.86 -18.99
N ASN A 2 -21.37 12.09 -18.49
CA ASN A 2 -20.89 13.31 -19.18
C ASN A 2 -19.36 13.46 -19.32
N GLY A 3 -18.59 12.39 -19.10
CA GLY A 3 -17.12 12.39 -19.27
C GLY A 3 -16.36 13.41 -18.40
N TRP A 4 -17.03 14.12 -17.50
CA TRP A 4 -16.45 15.23 -16.77
C TRP A 4 -15.41 14.73 -15.76
N GLN A 5 -14.20 15.28 -15.84
CA GLN A 5 -13.05 14.89 -15.04
C GLN A 5 -12.52 16.10 -14.28
N PRO A 6 -13.01 16.38 -13.06
CA PRO A 6 -12.63 17.58 -12.31
C PRO A 6 -11.14 17.61 -11.91
N TYR A 7 -10.50 16.44 -11.83
CA TYR A 7 -9.09 16.32 -11.47
C TYR A 7 -8.13 16.42 -12.66
N LEU A 8 -8.63 16.40 -13.89
CA LEU A 8 -7.81 16.43 -15.10
C LEU A 8 -7.00 17.73 -15.23
N PRO A 9 -7.53 18.94 -14.95
CA PRO A 9 -6.75 20.18 -15.08
C PRO A 9 -5.53 20.23 -14.17
N PHE A 10 -5.49 19.48 -13.07
CA PHE A 10 -4.34 19.47 -12.15
C PHE A 10 -3.15 18.68 -12.67
N THR A 11 -3.31 17.89 -13.74
CA THR A 11 -2.22 17.16 -14.40
C THR A 11 -1.14 18.10 -14.94
N GLN A 12 -1.47 19.35 -15.23
CA GLN A 12 -0.50 20.37 -15.64
C GLN A 12 0.61 20.60 -14.60
N TYR A 13 0.32 20.34 -13.33
CA TYR A 13 1.26 20.48 -12.20
C TYR A 13 2.07 19.22 -11.94
N CYS A 14 1.86 18.13 -12.69
CA CYS A 14 2.66 16.93 -12.54
C CYS A 14 4.07 17.18 -13.11
N PRO A 15 5.13 17.12 -12.28
CA PRO A 15 6.50 17.33 -12.74
C PRO A 15 7.00 16.14 -13.58
N TRP A 16 6.43 14.96 -13.35
CA TRP A 16 6.73 13.73 -14.08
C TRP A 16 5.73 13.60 -15.24
N ARG A 17 6.06 14.08 -16.44
CA ARG A 17 5.20 13.93 -17.64
C ARG A 17 5.65 12.71 -18.46
N PRO A 18 5.04 11.52 -18.32
CA PRO A 18 5.04 10.57 -19.42
C PRO A 18 3.95 11.03 -20.38
N GLU A 19 4.25 11.23 -21.66
CA GLU A 19 3.23 11.63 -22.62
C GLU A 19 2.11 10.58 -22.65
N THR A 20 0.93 10.95 -22.15
CA THR A 20 -0.36 10.27 -22.35
C THR A 20 -0.34 8.75 -22.14
N LEU A 21 -0.14 8.29 -20.91
CA LEU A 21 -0.75 7.01 -20.53
C LEU A 21 -2.26 7.21 -20.67
N LEU A 22 -2.86 6.61 -21.71
CA LEU A 22 -4.30 6.49 -21.85
C LEU A 22 -4.81 5.91 -20.53
N ILE A 23 -5.43 6.75 -19.72
CA ILE A 23 -5.91 6.35 -18.40
C ILE A 23 -7.10 5.46 -18.67
N GLU A 24 -6.86 4.16 -18.70
CA GLU A 24 -7.92 3.22 -19.00
C GLU A 24 -9.02 3.37 -17.95
N PRO A 25 -10.26 3.64 -18.39
CA PRO A 25 -11.41 3.62 -17.50
C PRO A 25 -11.49 2.26 -16.84
N ARG A 26 -11.78 2.26 -15.54
CA ARG A 26 -11.97 1.02 -14.79
C ARG A 26 -13.45 0.85 -14.51
N THR A 27 -13.99 -0.31 -14.87
CA THR A 27 -15.43 -0.62 -14.67
C THR A 27 -16.36 0.47 -15.23
N GLY A 28 -15.97 1.12 -16.34
CA GLY A 28 -16.73 2.21 -16.96
C GLY A 28 -16.57 3.59 -16.32
N PHE A 29 -15.76 3.74 -15.27
CA PHE A 29 -15.51 5.02 -14.60
C PHE A 29 -14.13 5.59 -14.93
N ASN A 30 -14.07 6.91 -15.07
CA ASN A 30 -12.82 7.66 -15.18
C ASN A 30 -12.06 7.62 -13.85
N ARG A 31 -10.73 7.60 -13.91
CA ARG A 31 -9.86 7.50 -12.73
C ARG A 31 -9.23 8.85 -12.44
N ALA A 32 -9.33 9.32 -11.20
CA ALA A 32 -8.71 10.58 -10.80
C ALA A 32 -7.19 10.44 -10.66
N ILE A 33 -6.45 11.41 -11.22
CA ILE A 33 -4.98 11.49 -11.17
C ILE A 33 -4.48 12.74 -10.45
N GLY A 34 -5.14 13.89 -10.62
CA GLY A 34 -4.68 15.13 -10.02
C GLY A 34 -3.26 15.51 -10.49
N PRO A 35 -2.38 15.98 -9.59
CA PRO A 35 -1.00 16.37 -9.93
C PRO A 35 0.01 15.20 -9.91
N PHE A 36 -0.45 13.94 -9.85
CA PHE A 36 0.42 12.77 -9.76
C PHE A 36 0.63 12.11 -11.12
N GLY A 37 1.66 11.27 -11.26
CA GLY A 37 1.92 10.52 -12.50
C GLY A 37 1.02 9.29 -12.72
N HIS A 38 0.24 8.87 -11.71
CA HIS A 38 -0.58 7.66 -11.79
C HIS A 38 -1.78 7.71 -10.81
N PRO A 39 -2.97 7.17 -11.15
CA PRO A 39 -4.14 7.20 -10.26
C PRO A 39 -3.90 6.54 -8.89
N ILE A 40 -3.07 5.49 -8.85
CA ILE A 40 -2.68 4.83 -7.58
C ILE A 40 -2.07 5.84 -6.61
N MET A 41 -1.16 6.70 -7.08
CA MET A 41 -0.45 7.66 -6.23
C MET A 41 -1.41 8.72 -5.68
N PHE A 42 -2.33 9.20 -6.53
CA PHE A 42 -3.40 10.11 -6.12
C PHE A 42 -4.21 9.53 -4.96
N GLY A 43 -4.75 8.31 -5.14
CA GLY A 43 -5.57 7.70 -4.10
C GLY A 43 -4.77 7.35 -2.84
N ALA A 44 -3.53 6.87 -3.00
CA ALA A 44 -2.67 6.49 -1.88
C ALA A 44 -2.31 7.70 -1.02
N CYS A 45 -2.12 8.87 -1.62
CA CYS A 45 -1.89 10.13 -0.92
C CYS A 45 -3.05 10.45 0.04
N PHE A 46 -4.29 10.45 -0.45
CA PHE A 46 -5.46 10.69 0.41
C PHE A 46 -5.63 9.61 1.48
N ALA A 47 -5.42 8.34 1.14
CA ALA A 47 -5.49 7.24 2.11
C ALA A 47 -4.44 7.38 3.23
N MET A 48 -3.24 7.89 2.90
CA MET A 48 -2.16 8.14 3.88
C MET A 48 -2.50 9.27 4.85
N PHE A 49 -3.16 10.34 4.39
CA PHE A 49 -3.57 11.45 5.25
C PHE A 49 -4.76 11.12 6.15
N LEU A 50 -5.56 10.10 5.82
CA LEU A 50 -6.75 9.72 6.58
C LEU A 50 -6.51 9.55 8.10
N PRO A 51 -5.57 8.71 8.58
CA PRO A 51 -5.32 8.56 10.01
C PRO A 51 -4.82 9.84 10.67
N LEU A 52 -4.01 10.64 9.97
CA LEU A 52 -3.51 11.92 10.48
C LEU A 52 -4.65 12.91 10.67
N VAL A 53 -5.46 13.13 9.64
CA VAL A 53 -6.63 14.01 9.69
C VAL A 53 -7.63 13.55 10.75
N TYR A 54 -7.88 12.24 10.85
CA TYR A 54 -8.79 11.69 11.84
C TYR A 54 -8.27 11.84 13.27
N SER A 55 -6.96 11.91 13.49
CA SER A 55 -6.38 12.14 14.81
C SER A 55 -6.67 13.54 15.36
N LEU A 56 -6.84 14.56 14.48
CA LEU A 56 -7.21 15.93 14.89
C LEU A 56 -8.57 16.00 15.60
N ARG A 57 -9.38 14.95 15.56
CA ARG A 57 -10.66 14.92 16.27
C ARG A 57 -10.52 15.01 17.80
N HIS A 58 -9.33 14.68 18.32
CA HIS A 58 -9.00 14.80 19.74
C HIS A 58 -8.77 16.26 20.14
N GLU A 59 -8.54 17.16 19.18
CA GLU A 59 -8.43 18.60 19.41
C GLU A 59 -9.81 19.27 19.39
N LYS A 60 -10.16 20.00 20.46
CA LYS A 60 -11.50 20.60 20.66
C LYS A 60 -11.91 21.52 19.49
N ASN A 61 -10.98 22.33 18.98
CA ASN A 61 -11.26 23.31 17.92
C ASN A 61 -11.32 22.68 16.53
N TRP A 62 -10.66 21.54 16.32
CA TRP A 62 -10.53 20.90 15.01
C TRP A 62 -11.47 19.71 14.83
N ARG A 63 -12.25 19.35 15.86
CA ARG A 63 -13.07 18.13 15.85
C ARG A 63 -14.05 18.03 14.69
N ASN A 64 -14.83 19.08 14.41
CA ASN A 64 -15.81 19.05 13.32
C ASN A 64 -15.10 19.03 11.96
N LEU A 65 -14.02 19.79 11.83
CA LEU A 65 -13.23 19.85 10.60
C LEU A 65 -12.53 18.53 10.31
N ALA A 66 -12.07 17.81 11.34
CA ALA A 66 -11.45 16.49 11.20
C ALA A 66 -12.39 15.47 10.55
N TYR A 67 -13.68 15.45 10.90
CA TYR A 67 -14.66 14.56 10.26
C TYR A 67 -14.92 14.94 8.81
N ILE A 68 -15.05 16.23 8.50
CA ILE A 68 -15.25 16.74 7.13
C ILE A 68 -14.05 16.37 6.25
N LEU A 69 -12.84 16.65 6.74
CA LEU A 69 -11.60 16.34 6.01
C LEU A 69 -11.37 14.83 5.88
N SER A 70 -11.75 14.03 6.87
CA SER A 70 -11.70 12.56 6.76
C SER A 70 -12.64 12.05 5.66
N GLY A 71 -13.85 12.61 5.56
CA GLY A 71 -14.78 12.31 4.48
C GLY A 71 -14.21 12.71 3.11
N ALA A 72 -13.60 13.89 3.01
CA ALA A 72 -12.93 14.34 1.80
C ALA A 72 -11.76 13.41 1.39
N ALA A 73 -10.97 12.95 2.36
CA ALA A 73 -9.88 12.00 2.11
C ALA A 73 -10.39 10.64 1.62
N ILE A 74 -11.48 10.13 2.19
CA ILE A 74 -12.12 8.89 1.72
C ILE A 74 -12.61 9.04 0.27
N ILE A 75 -13.31 10.14 -0.04
CA ILE A 75 -13.80 10.40 -1.40
C ILE A 75 -12.63 10.57 -2.38
N GLY A 76 -11.57 11.27 -1.99
CA GLY A 76 -10.36 11.41 -2.80
C GLY A 76 -9.69 10.07 -3.08
N ALA A 77 -9.53 9.22 -2.06
CA ALA A 77 -8.97 7.88 -2.21
C ALA A 77 -9.82 7.00 -3.16
N LEU A 78 -11.14 7.01 -3.00
CA LEU A 78 -12.07 6.26 -3.86
C LEU A 78 -12.09 6.77 -5.31
N SER A 79 -11.94 8.09 -5.51
CA SER A 79 -11.92 8.71 -6.84
C SER A 79 -10.76 8.19 -7.72
N SER A 80 -9.69 7.65 -7.12
CA SER A 80 -8.61 7.00 -7.86
C SER A 80 -9.02 5.73 -8.61
N MET A 81 -10.16 5.13 -8.25
CA MET A 81 -10.68 3.87 -8.80
C MET A 81 -9.56 2.83 -8.90
N SER A 82 -8.92 2.54 -7.78
CA SER A 82 -7.76 1.67 -7.73
C SER A 82 -7.78 0.76 -6.50
N GLY A 83 -7.52 -0.53 -6.71
CA GLY A 83 -7.54 -1.53 -5.65
C GLY A 83 -6.49 -1.29 -4.56
N GLY A 84 -5.34 -0.69 -4.91
CA GLY A 84 -4.28 -0.33 -3.95
C GLY A 84 -4.76 0.67 -2.89
N PRO A 85 -5.08 1.91 -3.27
CA PRO A 85 -5.66 2.92 -2.39
C PRO A 85 -6.91 2.45 -1.64
N PHE A 86 -7.77 1.67 -2.29
CA PHE A 86 -8.95 1.09 -1.63
C PHE A 86 -8.56 0.18 -0.47
N SER A 87 -7.63 -0.76 -0.68
CA SER A 87 -7.15 -1.65 0.39
C SER A 87 -6.44 -0.89 1.51
N MET A 88 -5.62 0.12 1.17
CA MET A 88 -4.99 1.01 2.16
C MET A 88 -6.03 1.72 3.02
N MET A 89 -7.07 2.28 2.39
CA MET A 89 -8.16 2.96 3.09
C MET A 89 -8.94 2.01 4.00
N MET A 90 -9.27 0.80 3.54
CA MET A 90 -9.96 -0.21 4.35
C MET A 90 -9.14 -0.58 5.59
N VAL A 91 -7.84 -0.83 5.43
CA VAL A 91 -6.94 -1.11 6.55
C VAL A 91 -6.85 0.09 7.51
N ALA A 92 -6.71 1.31 6.98
CA ALA A 92 -6.67 2.52 7.80
C ALA A 92 -7.96 2.69 8.62
N VAL A 93 -9.14 2.59 8.00
CA VAL A 93 -10.43 2.68 8.69
C VAL A 93 -10.58 1.57 9.72
N PHE A 94 -10.17 0.34 9.41
CA PHE A 94 -10.18 -0.77 10.35
C PHE A 94 -9.30 -0.51 11.57
N CYS A 95 -8.06 -0.05 11.38
CA CYS A 95 -7.17 0.33 12.47
C CYS A 95 -7.74 1.48 13.33
N LEU A 96 -8.36 2.49 12.70
CA LEU A 96 -9.02 3.59 13.41
C LEU A 96 -10.24 3.12 14.20
N ALA A 97 -11.01 2.15 13.68
CA ALA A 97 -12.13 1.55 14.41
C ALA A 97 -11.66 0.77 15.64
N LEU A 98 -10.50 0.08 15.54
CA LEU A 98 -9.87 -0.63 16.65
C LEU A 98 -9.35 0.30 17.76
N GLU A 99 -9.25 1.60 17.54
CA GLU A 99 -8.83 2.56 18.56
C GLU A 99 -9.72 2.52 19.81
N LYS A 100 -11.02 2.27 19.65
CA LYS A 100 -11.97 2.10 20.77
C LYS A 100 -11.91 0.70 21.40
N CYS A 101 -11.40 -0.28 20.67
CA CYS A 101 -11.43 -1.70 21.00
C CYS A 101 -10.01 -2.27 21.12
N LYS A 102 -9.09 -1.54 21.78
CA LYS A 102 -7.66 -1.89 21.85
C LYS A 102 -7.40 -3.30 22.38
N HIS A 103 -8.28 -3.82 23.25
CA HIS A 103 -8.14 -5.17 23.79
C HIS A 103 -8.30 -6.27 22.72
N TRP A 104 -8.97 -6.01 21.60
CA TRP A 104 -9.11 -6.94 20.48
C TRP A 104 -7.90 -6.97 19.55
N VAL A 105 -6.98 -6.00 19.63
CA VAL A 105 -5.83 -5.91 18.72
C VAL A 105 -4.95 -7.16 18.82
N LYS A 106 -4.58 -7.59 20.04
CA LYS A 106 -3.76 -8.80 20.24
C LYS A 106 -4.46 -10.08 19.74
N PRO A 107 -5.71 -10.39 20.14
CA PRO A 107 -6.45 -11.53 19.60
C PRO A 107 -6.56 -11.53 18.07
N LEU A 108 -6.85 -10.37 17.45
CA LEU A 108 -6.98 -10.26 16.00
C LEU A 108 -5.65 -10.50 15.28
N LEU A 109 -4.53 -10.00 15.82
CA LEU A 109 -3.20 -10.27 15.26
C LEU A 109 -2.83 -11.74 15.39
N ILE A 110 -3.08 -12.36 16.54
CA ILE A 110 -2.84 -13.81 16.75
C ILE A 110 -3.70 -14.63 15.78
N PHE A 111 -4.99 -14.31 15.69
CA PHE A 111 -5.91 -14.94 14.75
C PHE A 111 -5.43 -14.79 13.31
N PHE A 112 -4.95 -13.60 12.92
CA PHE A 112 -4.40 -13.36 11.59
C PHE A 112 -3.17 -14.22 11.30
N VAL A 113 -2.21 -14.29 12.23
CA VAL A 113 -1.01 -15.14 12.07
C VAL A 113 -1.39 -16.62 11.98
N ILE A 114 -2.28 -17.10 12.86
CA ILE A 114 -2.79 -18.48 12.82
C ILE A 114 -3.51 -18.73 11.49
N SER A 115 -4.29 -17.78 10.98
CA SER A 115 -4.99 -17.90 9.70
C SER A 115 -4.01 -17.99 8.53
N CYS A 116 -2.92 -17.22 8.55
CA CYS A 116 -1.85 -17.32 7.54
C CYS A 116 -1.22 -18.72 7.53
N ILE A 117 -0.80 -19.22 8.70
CA ILE A 117 -0.20 -20.55 8.86
C ILE A 117 -1.19 -21.64 8.45
N GLY A 118 -2.44 -21.56 8.93
CA GLY A 118 -3.49 -22.52 8.59
C GLY A 118 -3.80 -22.54 7.09
N THR A 119 -3.80 -21.38 6.43
CA THR A 119 -4.00 -21.29 4.98
C THR A 119 -2.86 -21.96 4.22
N GLU A 120 -1.61 -21.81 4.69
CA GLU A 120 -0.44 -22.44 4.07
C GLU A 120 -0.50 -23.98 4.18
N ILE A 121 -0.89 -24.50 5.34
CA ILE A 121 -1.05 -25.94 5.57
C ILE A 121 -2.20 -26.52 4.72
N ILE A 122 -3.37 -25.86 4.70
CA ILE A 122 -4.56 -26.37 4.00
C ILE A 122 -4.41 -26.26 2.48
N SER A 123 -3.84 -25.16 1.99
CA SER A 123 -3.77 -24.90 0.55
C SER A 123 -2.58 -25.57 -0.14
N ASN A 124 -1.60 -26.09 0.62
CA ASN A 124 -0.29 -26.54 0.12
C ASN A 124 0.36 -25.52 -0.84
N ARG A 125 0.03 -24.24 -0.63
CA ARG A 125 0.49 -23.07 -1.38
C ARG A 125 0.70 -21.95 -0.37
N PRO A 126 1.67 -21.05 -0.59
CA PRO A 126 1.90 -19.93 0.31
C PRO A 126 0.63 -19.11 0.51
N PHE A 127 0.38 -18.62 1.73
CA PHE A 127 -0.86 -17.91 2.05
C PHE A 127 -1.13 -16.72 1.10
N TYR A 128 -0.08 -16.06 0.63
CA TYR A 128 -0.19 -14.91 -0.27
C TYR A 128 -0.83 -15.30 -1.61
N HIS A 129 -0.61 -16.51 -2.12
CA HIS A 129 -1.29 -16.97 -3.33
C HIS A 129 -2.80 -17.03 -3.14
N VAL A 130 -3.27 -17.52 -1.99
CA VAL A 130 -4.72 -17.65 -1.71
C VAL A 130 -5.37 -16.30 -1.51
N VAL A 131 -4.73 -15.42 -0.74
CA VAL A 131 -5.24 -14.07 -0.44
C VAL A 131 -5.25 -13.22 -1.69
N LEU A 132 -4.16 -13.19 -2.46
CA LEU A 132 -4.02 -12.34 -3.64
C LEU A 132 -4.87 -12.88 -4.81
N SER A 133 -4.96 -14.20 -5.03
CA SER A 133 -5.73 -14.75 -6.17
C SER A 133 -7.25 -14.64 -6.01
N ARG A 134 -7.79 -14.67 -4.79
CA ARG A 134 -9.25 -14.74 -4.54
C ARG A 134 -9.89 -13.41 -4.15
N LEU A 135 -9.12 -12.46 -3.61
CA LEU A 135 -9.65 -11.17 -3.17
C LEU A 135 -9.34 -10.09 -4.20
N ASN A 136 -10.22 -9.95 -5.21
CA ASN A 136 -10.09 -8.89 -6.22
C ASN A 136 -11.27 -7.90 -6.18
N PRO A 137 -11.37 -7.04 -5.14
CA PRO A 137 -12.58 -6.26 -4.93
C PRO A 137 -12.88 -5.22 -6.02
N ILE A 138 -11.91 -4.73 -6.81
CA ILE A 138 -12.16 -3.66 -7.82
C ILE A 138 -11.26 -3.82 -9.07
N GLY A 139 -10.89 -5.06 -9.44
CA GLY A 139 -9.90 -5.31 -10.48
C GLY A 139 -8.47 -5.00 -9.99
N GLY A 140 -7.50 -5.82 -10.35
CA GLY A 140 -6.15 -5.67 -9.81
C GLY A 140 -5.23 -6.76 -10.30
N ALA A 141 -3.96 -6.42 -10.49
CA ALA A 141 -2.91 -7.33 -10.88
C ALA A 141 -2.43 -8.13 -9.64
N TRP A 142 -3.36 -8.74 -8.90
CA TRP A 142 -3.04 -9.50 -7.71
C TRP A 142 -2.25 -10.77 -8.06
N TRP A 143 -2.57 -11.38 -9.20
CA TRP A 143 -1.76 -12.44 -9.81
C TRP A 143 -0.32 -11.97 -10.10
N HIS A 144 -0.15 -10.79 -10.70
CA HIS A 144 1.17 -10.19 -10.96
C HIS A 144 1.99 -10.06 -9.67
N ARG A 145 1.37 -9.58 -8.59
CA ARG A 145 2.04 -9.44 -7.29
C ARG A 145 2.45 -10.78 -6.68
N ALA A 146 1.61 -11.80 -6.78
CA ALA A 146 1.95 -13.14 -6.31
C ALA A 146 3.09 -13.73 -7.15
N ARG A 147 2.99 -13.65 -8.48
CA ARG A 147 4.01 -14.16 -9.41
C ARG A 147 5.35 -13.44 -9.25
N LEU A 148 5.34 -12.13 -8.97
CA LEU A 148 6.54 -11.36 -8.68
C LEU A 148 7.29 -11.87 -7.44
N ILE A 149 6.55 -12.28 -6.39
CA ILE A 149 7.16 -12.88 -5.20
C ILE A 149 7.75 -14.25 -5.54
N ASP A 150 7.03 -15.07 -6.30
CA ASP A 150 7.53 -16.37 -6.74
C ASP A 150 8.83 -16.21 -7.55
N LEU A 151 8.85 -15.31 -8.53
CA LEU A 151 10.04 -15.05 -9.35
C LEU A 151 11.23 -14.55 -8.52
N ALA A 152 10.97 -13.71 -7.50
CA ALA A 152 12.03 -13.26 -6.60
C ALA A 152 12.61 -14.42 -5.77
N ILE A 153 11.78 -15.37 -5.35
CA ILE A 153 12.24 -16.55 -4.60
C ILE A 153 12.94 -17.56 -5.53
N GLU A 154 12.37 -17.80 -6.72
CA GLU A 154 12.90 -18.72 -7.73
C GLU A 154 14.32 -18.31 -8.19
N ASN A 155 14.60 -17.01 -8.28
CA ASN A 155 15.89 -16.47 -8.75
C ASN A 155 16.70 -15.83 -7.61
N ILE A 156 16.52 -16.28 -6.36
CA ILE A 156 17.19 -15.67 -5.20
C ILE A 156 18.71 -15.69 -5.31
N ASP A 157 19.26 -16.73 -5.92
CA ASP A 157 20.69 -16.94 -6.17
C ASP A 157 21.30 -15.86 -7.08
N GLU A 158 20.51 -15.25 -7.97
CA GLU A 158 20.96 -14.19 -8.86
C GLU A 158 21.13 -12.84 -8.16
N TRP A 159 20.26 -12.52 -7.20
CA TRP A 159 20.19 -11.17 -6.63
C TRP A 159 20.53 -11.07 -5.15
N TRP A 160 20.58 -12.16 -4.38
CA TRP A 160 20.68 -12.08 -2.92
C TRP A 160 21.92 -11.32 -2.41
N LEU A 161 23.05 -11.33 -3.12
CA LEU A 161 24.28 -10.69 -2.63
C LEU A 161 24.31 -9.19 -2.89
N ALA A 162 24.09 -8.78 -4.14
CA ALA A 162 24.28 -7.40 -4.59
C ALA A 162 23.11 -6.85 -5.44
N GLY A 163 22.05 -7.63 -5.62
CA GLY A 163 21.02 -7.31 -6.59
C GLY A 163 21.51 -7.43 -8.04
N TYR A 164 20.73 -6.89 -8.96
CA TYR A 164 21.04 -6.79 -10.39
C TYR A 164 21.82 -5.51 -10.74
N GLY A 165 22.38 -4.81 -9.76
CA GLY A 165 23.21 -3.61 -10.00
C GLY A 165 22.49 -2.47 -10.74
N GLY A 166 21.18 -2.33 -10.52
CA GLY A 166 20.33 -1.34 -11.20
C GLY A 166 19.83 -1.76 -12.58
N GLN A 167 20.16 -2.97 -13.05
CA GLN A 167 19.60 -3.55 -14.27
C GLN A 167 18.21 -4.16 -14.02
N ASP A 168 17.42 -4.25 -15.09
CA ASP A 168 16.14 -4.94 -15.07
C ASP A 168 16.36 -6.46 -14.91
N PRO A 169 15.73 -7.15 -13.94
CA PRO A 169 15.79 -8.61 -13.80
C PRO A 169 15.31 -9.40 -15.03
N GLY A 170 14.61 -8.76 -15.97
CA GLY A 170 14.07 -9.43 -17.16
C GLY A 170 12.82 -10.28 -16.87
N TRP A 171 12.22 -10.14 -15.68
CA TRP A 171 11.01 -10.84 -15.28
C TRP A 171 9.74 -10.34 -15.99
N GLY A 172 9.82 -9.22 -16.73
CA GLY A 172 8.72 -8.64 -17.49
C GLY A 172 7.96 -9.66 -18.34
N GLN A 173 8.65 -10.53 -19.08
CA GLN A 173 8.00 -11.52 -19.94
C GLN A 173 7.10 -12.49 -19.16
N PHE A 174 7.50 -12.87 -17.95
CA PHE A 174 6.71 -13.75 -17.07
C PHE A 174 5.55 -13.02 -16.37
N LEU A 175 5.59 -11.70 -16.38
CA LEU A 175 4.60 -10.80 -15.78
C LEU A 175 3.64 -10.20 -16.82
N GLY A 176 3.86 -10.46 -18.11
CA GLY A 176 3.06 -9.91 -19.20
C GLY A 176 3.39 -8.46 -19.55
N SER A 177 4.63 -8.03 -19.29
CA SER A 177 5.13 -6.67 -19.52
C SER A 177 6.46 -6.71 -20.29
N SER A 178 6.81 -5.65 -21.01
CA SER A 178 8.14 -5.54 -21.65
C SER A 178 9.27 -5.32 -20.65
N HIS A 179 8.94 -4.73 -19.49
CA HIS A 179 9.87 -4.44 -18.40
C HIS A 179 9.37 -5.05 -17.09
N THR A 180 10.28 -5.32 -16.15
CA THR A 180 9.88 -5.83 -14.84
C THR A 180 9.23 -4.73 -14.00
N ASP A 181 7.90 -4.79 -13.88
CA ASP A 181 7.15 -3.94 -12.95
C ASP A 181 7.20 -4.48 -11.52
N VAL A 182 8.19 -4.03 -10.74
CA VAL A 182 8.37 -4.43 -9.34
C VAL A 182 7.43 -3.66 -8.43
N THR A 183 6.29 -4.27 -8.10
CA THR A 183 5.23 -3.67 -7.25
C THR A 183 5.34 -4.01 -5.76
N ASN A 184 6.50 -4.50 -5.30
CA ASN A 184 6.78 -4.85 -3.91
C ASN A 184 8.10 -4.20 -3.47
N GLN A 185 8.07 -3.37 -2.42
CA GLN A 185 9.23 -2.61 -1.94
C GLN A 185 10.35 -3.51 -1.39
N PHE A 186 10.02 -4.64 -0.76
CA PHE A 186 11.02 -5.59 -0.27
C PHE A 186 11.76 -6.24 -1.44
N VAL A 187 11.01 -6.70 -2.45
CA VAL A 187 11.59 -7.28 -3.68
C VAL A 187 12.40 -6.22 -4.42
N LEU A 188 11.91 -4.98 -4.52
CA LEU A 188 12.62 -3.88 -5.16
C LEU A 188 13.99 -3.63 -4.52
N HIS A 189 14.05 -3.56 -3.19
CA HIS A 189 15.33 -3.36 -2.49
C HIS A 189 16.24 -4.60 -2.60
N GLY A 190 15.68 -5.80 -2.65
CA GLY A 190 16.44 -7.03 -2.93
C GLY A 190 17.04 -7.01 -4.34
N VAL A 191 16.25 -6.69 -5.35
CA VAL A 191 16.69 -6.58 -6.74
C VAL A 191 17.71 -5.46 -6.95
N GLN A 192 17.61 -4.35 -6.20
CA GLN A 192 18.52 -3.21 -6.37
C GLN A 192 19.84 -3.36 -5.59
N TYR A 193 19.79 -3.90 -4.37
CA TYR A 193 20.90 -3.85 -3.41
C TYR A 193 21.18 -5.19 -2.71
N GLY A 194 20.51 -6.26 -3.13
CA GLY A 194 20.58 -7.57 -2.50
C GLY A 194 19.94 -7.62 -1.12
N MET A 195 20.29 -8.67 -0.38
CA MET A 195 19.77 -8.95 0.96
C MET A 195 20.10 -7.82 1.94
N LEU A 196 21.24 -7.15 1.77
CA LEU A 196 21.60 -5.98 2.58
C LEU A 196 20.56 -4.85 2.45
N GLY A 197 20.05 -4.60 1.25
CA GLY A 197 18.97 -3.63 1.04
C GLY A 197 17.67 -4.01 1.74
N VAL A 198 17.32 -5.30 1.68
CA VAL A 198 16.12 -5.82 2.37
C VAL A 198 16.27 -5.69 3.89
N VAL A 199 17.43 -6.07 4.44
CA VAL A 199 17.73 -5.94 5.87
C VAL A 199 17.71 -4.47 6.29
N ALA A 200 18.30 -3.57 5.52
CA ALA A 200 18.26 -2.13 5.79
C ALA A 200 16.81 -1.61 5.86
N LEU A 201 15.94 -2.01 4.93
CA LEU A 201 14.52 -1.65 4.96
C LEU A 201 13.83 -2.19 6.23
N CYS A 202 14.09 -3.44 6.59
CA CYS A 202 13.56 -4.05 7.82
C CYS A 202 14.04 -3.30 9.07
N VAL A 203 15.30 -2.88 9.13
CA VAL A 203 15.87 -2.09 10.24
C VAL A 203 15.20 -0.72 10.33
N VAL A 204 14.98 -0.04 9.21
CA VAL A 204 14.26 1.25 9.19
C VAL A 204 12.85 1.07 9.74
N LEU A 205 12.09 0.07 9.26
CA LEU A 205 10.74 -0.20 9.75
C LEU A 205 10.75 -0.55 11.26
N ALA A 206 11.65 -1.43 11.70
CA ALA A 206 11.78 -1.82 13.10
C ALA A 206 12.14 -0.61 13.99
N SER A 207 12.99 0.29 13.52
CA SER A 207 13.37 1.51 14.24
C SER A 207 12.17 2.45 14.43
N VAL A 208 11.31 2.59 13.42
CA VAL A 208 10.10 3.41 13.49
C VAL A 208 9.16 2.86 14.55
N PHE A 209 8.87 1.55 14.53
CA PHE A 209 8.00 0.94 15.54
C PHE A 209 8.58 0.99 16.95
N SER A 210 9.89 0.79 17.09
CA SER A 210 10.58 0.88 18.39
C SER A 210 10.50 2.30 18.96
N ASN A 211 10.73 3.32 18.12
CA ASN A 211 10.61 4.71 18.51
C ASN A 211 9.16 5.09 18.84
N LEU A 212 8.17 4.62 18.07
CA LEU A 212 6.75 4.83 18.36
C LEU A 212 6.34 4.21 19.70
N ASN A 213 6.79 2.99 19.99
CA ASN A 213 6.50 2.33 21.27
C ASN A 213 7.14 3.10 22.45
N ARG A 214 8.38 3.56 22.28
CA ARG A 214 9.05 4.42 23.28
C ARG A 214 8.27 5.70 23.53
N LEU A 215 7.87 6.42 22.47
CA LEU A 215 7.09 7.65 22.58
C LEU A 215 5.73 7.41 23.23
N HIS A 216 5.07 6.30 22.90
CA HIS A 216 3.81 5.92 23.52
C HIS A 216 3.96 5.69 25.03
N ASN A 217 4.99 4.96 25.47
CA ASN A 217 5.25 4.70 26.88
C ASN A 217 5.56 5.99 27.67
N VAL A 218 6.36 6.90 27.07
CA VAL A 218 6.66 8.21 27.68
C VAL A 218 5.39 9.06 27.83
N ALA A 219 4.51 9.07 26.83
CA ALA A 219 3.26 9.80 26.90
C ALA A 219 2.27 9.24 27.94
N GLN A 220 2.33 7.94 28.24
CA GLN A 220 1.49 7.31 29.27
C GLN A 220 2.03 7.51 30.70
N HIS A 221 3.35 7.66 30.85
CA HIS A 221 4.01 7.92 32.13
C HIS A 221 4.89 9.17 32.04
N PRO A 222 4.28 10.38 32.07
CA PRO A 222 5.06 11.59 32.14
C PRO A 222 5.90 11.55 33.42
N GLN A 223 7.23 11.56 33.30
CA GLN A 223 8.07 11.79 34.47
C GLN A 223 7.76 13.20 34.97
N THR A 224 7.16 13.27 36.16
CA THR A 224 6.87 14.51 36.89
C THR A 224 8.15 15.21 37.30
#